data_AF-A0A924KS86-F1
#
_entry.id   AF-A0A924KS86-F1
#
_cell.length_a   1.000
_cell.length_b   1.000
_cell.length_c   1.000
_cell.angle_alpha   90.00
_cell.angle_beta   90.00
_cell.angle_gamma   90.00
#
_symmetry.space_group_name_H-M   'P 1'
#
loop_
_entity.id
_entity.type
_entity.pdbx_description
1 polymer ?
#
loop_
_entity_poly.entity_id
_entity_poly.type
_entity_poly.pdbx_seq_one_letter_code
_entity_poly.pdbx_strand_id
1 'polypeptide(L)'
;MNAVDVVAMLAVFQYLVFGGLVGRARGTYGIKAPAITGSELFERIYRAHMNTLEQLVALLPAMYVAARYWPANYVAAIGAVYLVGRVMYWRAYVKAPQTRGVGFALSFFPVMVLVLGALVPALLGKGAV
;
A
#
# COMPACT_ATOMS: atom_id res chain seq x y z
N MET A 1 -0.65 22.41 -6.60
CA MET A 1 0.09 21.14 -6.75
C MET A 1 -0.78 20.04 -6.17
N ASN A 2 -1.16 19.02 -6.95
CA ASN A 2 -2.19 18.06 -6.55
C ASN A 2 -1.62 17.07 -5.50
N ALA A 3 -1.90 17.32 -4.22
CA ALA A 3 -1.38 16.52 -3.11
C ALA A 3 -1.72 15.02 -3.22
N VAL A 4 -2.87 14.71 -3.85
CA VAL A 4 -3.29 13.33 -4.13
C VAL A 4 -2.33 12.65 -5.10
N ASP A 5 -1.94 13.34 -6.18
CA ASP A 5 -0.98 12.81 -7.17
C ASP A 5 0.39 12.54 -6.54
N VAL A 6 0.87 13.45 -5.69
CA VAL A 6 2.14 13.27 -4.98
C VAL A 6 2.10 12.01 -4.11
N VAL A 7 1.06 11.85 -3.29
CA VAL A 7 0.93 10.69 -2.40
C VAL A 7 0.73 9.39 -3.19
N ALA A 8 -0.06 9.42 -4.27
CA ALA A 8 -0.24 8.29 -5.17
C ALA A 8 1.10 7.84 -5.79
N MET A 9 1.89 8.78 -6.31
CA MET A 9 3.19 8.46 -6.90
C MET A 9 4.21 8.00 -5.86
N LEU A 10 4.17 8.52 -4.63
CA LEU A 10 4.98 8.01 -3.52
C LEU A 10 4.60 6.56 -3.16
N ALA A 11 3.32 6.19 -3.24
CA ALA A 11 2.87 4.82 -2.98
C ALA A 11 3.36 3.85 -4.07
N VAL A 12 3.32 4.27 -5.34
CA VAL A 12 3.91 3.52 -6.45
C VAL A 12 5.42 3.39 -6.27
N PHE A 13 6.11 4.48 -5.93
CA PHE A 13 7.55 4.45 -5.69
C PHE A 13 7.93 3.50 -4.54
N GLN A 14 7.19 3.54 -3.43
CA GLN A 14 7.37 2.62 -2.31
C GLN A 14 7.22 1.15 -2.74
N TYR A 15 6.20 0.85 -3.55
CA TYR A 15 5.99 -0.48 -4.10
C TYR A 15 7.18 -0.94 -4.96
N LEU A 16 7.68 -0.08 -5.85
CA LEU A 16 8.86 -0.37 -6.69
C LEU A 16 10.12 -0.62 -5.84
N VAL A 17 10.33 0.16 -4.77
CA VAL A 17 11.43 -0.05 -3.82
C VAL A 17 11.33 -1.44 -3.18
N PHE A 18 10.15 -1.84 -2.71
CA PHE A 18 9.94 -3.17 -2.14
C PHE A 18 10.18 -4.28 -3.18
N GLY A 19 9.81 -4.07 -4.44
CA GLY A 19 10.11 -4.99 -5.54
C GLY A 19 11.61 -5.14 -5.78
N GLY A 20 12.36 -4.04 -5.73
CA GLY A 20 13.83 -4.05 -5.76
C GLY A 20 14.44 -4.85 -4.60
N LEU A 21 13.87 -4.74 -3.40
CA LEU A 21 14.30 -5.54 -2.24
C LEU A 21 14.04 -7.04 -2.41
N VAL A 22 12.92 -7.43 -3.04
CA VAL A 22 12.66 -8.82 -3.43
C VAL A 22 13.72 -9.30 -4.43
N GLY A 23 14.02 -8.49 -5.45
CA GLY A 23 15.06 -8.81 -6.44
C GLY A 23 16.43 -9.03 -5.80
N ARG A 24 16.83 -8.15 -4.88
CA ARG A 24 18.06 -8.32 -4.10
C ARG A 24 18.04 -9.58 -3.23
N ALA A 25 16.91 -9.89 -2.60
CA ALA A 25 16.75 -11.08 -1.79
C ALA A 25 16.87 -12.37 -2.62
N ARG A 26 16.37 -12.38 -3.88
CA ARG A 26 16.59 -13.52 -4.80
C ARG A 26 18.06 -13.82 -4.99
N GLY A 27 18.88 -12.78 -5.25
CA GLY A 27 20.33 -12.95 -5.39
C GLY A 27 21.00 -13.41 -4.09
N THR A 28 20.57 -12.85 -2.96
CA THR A 28 21.16 -13.15 -1.63
C THR A 28 20.87 -14.59 -1.19
N TYR A 29 19.66 -15.10 -1.45
CA TYR A 29 19.23 -16.44 -1.04
C TYR A 29 19.25 -17.48 -2.17
N GLY A 30 19.80 -17.15 -3.34
CA GLY A 30 19.93 -18.08 -4.47
C GLY A 30 18.61 -18.53 -5.10
N ILE A 31 17.54 -17.74 -4.99
CA ILE A 31 16.20 -18.12 -5.48
C ILE A 31 16.06 -17.80 -6.98
N LYS A 32 16.32 -18.80 -7.82
CA LYS A 32 16.17 -18.70 -9.28
C LYS A 32 14.69 -18.61 -9.68
N ALA A 33 14.36 -17.69 -10.58
CA ALA A 33 13.02 -17.65 -11.19
C ALA A 33 12.71 -18.98 -11.91
N PRO A 34 11.46 -19.48 -11.90
CA PRO A 34 10.24 -18.85 -11.38
C PRO A 34 9.96 -19.14 -9.88
N ALA A 35 10.90 -19.74 -9.14
CA ALA A 35 10.65 -20.13 -7.75
C ALA A 35 10.31 -18.92 -6.87
N ILE A 36 9.35 -19.11 -5.97
CA ILE A 36 8.89 -18.13 -4.98
C ILE A 36 8.97 -18.67 -3.54
N THR A 37 9.56 -19.84 -3.36
CA THR A 37 9.78 -20.51 -2.08
C THR A 37 11.25 -20.93 -1.93
N GLY A 38 11.70 -21.16 -0.70
CA GLY A 38 13.05 -21.62 -0.39
C GLY A 38 13.54 -21.10 0.94
N SER A 39 14.14 -19.90 0.96
CA SER A 39 14.55 -19.24 2.19
C SER A 39 13.35 -18.59 2.88
N GLU A 40 13.15 -18.88 4.17
CA GLU A 40 12.06 -18.27 4.95
C GLU A 40 12.14 -16.73 4.93
N LEU A 41 13.34 -16.16 5.02
CA LEU A 41 13.52 -14.70 4.94
C LEU A 41 13.16 -14.15 3.57
N PHE A 42 13.48 -14.88 2.49
CA PHE A 42 13.04 -14.52 1.15
C PHE A 42 11.51 -14.52 1.05
N GLU A 43 10.87 -15.58 1.53
CA GLU A 43 9.41 -15.71 1.49
C GLU A 43 8.72 -14.59 2.25
N ARG A 44 9.27 -14.18 3.41
CA ARG A 44 8.76 -13.04 4.18
C ARG A 44 8.83 -11.73 3.39
N ILE A 45 9.97 -11.44 2.77
CA ILE A 45 10.19 -10.25 1.92
C ILE A 45 9.24 -10.28 0.71
N TYR A 46 9.12 -11.43 0.05
CA TYR A 46 8.23 -11.63 -1.10
C TYR A 46 6.75 -11.40 -0.73
N ARG A 47 6.29 -11.99 0.38
CA ARG A 47 4.90 -11.84 0.84
C ARG A 47 4.58 -10.41 1.29
N ALA A 48 5.54 -9.71 1.89
CA ALA A 48 5.36 -8.30 2.24
C ALA A 48 5.20 -7.42 0.99
N HIS A 49 5.92 -7.72 -0.09
CA HIS A 49 5.78 -7.03 -1.38
C HIS A 49 4.44 -7.34 -2.04
N MET A 50 4.04 -8.62 -2.12
CA MET A 50 2.76 -9.00 -2.73
C MET A 50 1.56 -8.42 -1.98
N ASN A 51 1.58 -8.40 -0.64
CA ASN A 51 0.50 -7.75 0.10
C ASN A 51 0.47 -6.22 -0.12
N THR A 52 1.62 -5.61 -0.39
CA THR A 52 1.66 -4.19 -0.77
C THR A 52 1.04 -3.97 -2.15
N LEU A 53 1.26 -4.88 -3.11
CA LEU A 53 0.60 -4.85 -4.41
C LEU A 53 -0.93 -4.93 -4.28
N GLU A 54 -1.43 -5.93 -3.54
CA GLU A 54 -2.88 -6.13 -3.31
C GLU A 54 -3.56 -4.87 -2.80
N GLN A 55 -2.85 -4.13 -1.95
CA GLN A 55 -3.39 -2.97 -1.26
C GLN A 55 -3.20 -1.69 -2.06
N LEU A 56 -2.13 -1.58 -2.85
CA LEU A 56 -1.92 -0.49 -3.80
C LEU A 56 -3.03 -0.48 -4.88
N VAL A 57 -3.43 -1.65 -5.36
CA VAL A 57 -4.51 -1.80 -6.36
C VAL A 57 -5.85 -1.24 -5.83
N ALA A 58 -6.12 -1.36 -4.54
CA ALA A 58 -7.30 -0.78 -3.92
C ALA A 58 -7.11 0.71 -3.58
N LEU A 59 -5.92 1.10 -3.11
CA LEU A 59 -5.62 2.47 -2.69
C LEU A 59 -5.76 3.47 -3.83
N LEU A 60 -5.11 3.23 -4.97
CA LEU A 60 -5.02 4.25 -6.03
C LEU A 60 -6.40 4.63 -6.58
N PRO A 61 -7.28 3.69 -7.00
CA PRO A 61 -8.62 4.04 -7.44
C PRO A 61 -9.44 4.72 -6.34
N ALA A 62 -9.35 4.23 -5.08
CA ALA A 62 -10.08 4.82 -3.97
C ALA A 62 -9.66 6.28 -3.72
N MET A 63 -8.36 6.58 -3.77
CA MET A 63 -7.86 7.96 -3.65
C MET A 63 -8.40 8.86 -4.75
N TYR A 64 -8.30 8.42 -6.01
CA TYR A 64 -8.72 9.24 -7.15
C TYR A 64 -10.23 9.48 -7.18
N VAL A 65 -11.03 8.49 -6.79
CA VAL A 65 -12.49 8.65 -6.73
C VAL A 65 -12.89 9.48 -5.51
N ALA A 66 -12.28 9.25 -4.34
CA ALA A 66 -12.56 10.05 -3.14
C ALA A 66 -12.21 11.53 -3.32
N ALA A 67 -11.13 11.83 -4.06
CA ALA A 67 -10.73 13.19 -4.39
C ALA A 67 -11.76 13.97 -5.23
N ARG A 68 -12.73 13.28 -5.84
CA ARG A 68 -13.86 13.92 -6.53
C ARG A 68 -14.92 14.41 -5.56
N TYR A 69 -15.00 13.86 -4.34
CA TYR A 69 -16.09 14.17 -3.39
C TYR A 69 -15.63 14.92 -2.14
N TRP A 70 -14.32 14.95 -1.91
CA TRP A 70 -13.69 15.49 -0.71
C TRP A 70 -12.47 16.35 -1.07
N PRO A 71 -12.13 17.37 -0.25
CA PRO A 71 -10.96 18.20 -0.52
C PRO A 71 -9.67 17.39 -0.60
N ALA A 72 -8.86 17.66 -1.62
CA ALA A 72 -7.64 16.92 -1.95
C ALA A 72 -6.69 16.73 -0.76
N ASN A 73 -6.58 17.72 0.13
CA ASN A 73 -5.70 17.66 1.30
C ASN A 73 -6.09 16.55 2.29
N TYR A 74 -7.39 16.31 2.52
CA TYR A 74 -7.86 15.25 3.40
C TYR A 74 -7.60 13.87 2.79
N VAL A 75 -7.87 13.72 1.50
CA VAL A 75 -7.62 12.47 0.76
C VAL A 75 -6.13 12.14 0.75
N ALA A 76 -5.29 13.14 0.49
CA ALA A 76 -3.83 13.00 0.53
C ALA A 76 -3.33 12.64 1.94
N ALA A 77 -3.87 13.27 2.99
CA ALA A 77 -3.50 12.95 4.37
C ALA A 77 -3.81 11.48 4.73
N ILE A 78 -4.98 10.98 4.34
CA ILE A 78 -5.34 9.57 4.56
C ILE A 78 -4.41 8.62 3.77
N GLY A 79 -4.10 8.95 2.51
CA GLY A 79 -3.11 8.22 1.73
C GLY A 79 -1.69 8.25 2.33
N ALA A 80 -1.31 9.33 3.00
CA ALA A 80 -0.02 9.43 3.69
C ALA A 80 0.06 8.47 4.90
N VAL A 81 -1.04 8.26 5.61
CA VAL A 81 -1.11 7.25 6.68
C VAL A 81 -0.81 5.84 6.13
N TYR A 82 -1.35 5.52 4.95
CA TYR A 82 -1.03 4.25 4.27
C TYR A 82 0.47 4.08 4.04
N LEU A 83 1.17 5.12 3.57
CA LEU A 83 2.62 5.07 3.29
C LEU A 83 3.42 4.73 4.54
N VAL A 84 3.09 5.36 5.68
CA VAL A 84 3.74 5.08 6.97
C VAL A 84 3.43 3.66 7.43
N GLY A 85 2.16 3.26 7.35
CA GLY A 85 1.73 1.90 7.67
C GLY A 85 2.49 0.84 6.88
N ARG A 86 2.78 1.09 5.59
CA ARG A 86 3.51 0.15 4.73
C ARG A 86 4.97 -0.01 5.11
N VAL A 87 5.65 1.07 5.49
CA VAL A 87 7.03 0.97 6.01
C VAL A 87 7.06 0.16 7.30
N MET A 88 6.12 0.42 8.21
CA MET A 88 6.00 -0.33 9.46
C MET A 88 5.68 -1.80 9.22
N TYR A 89 4.73 -2.08 8.31
CA TYR A 89 4.33 -3.43 7.92
C TYR A 89 5.51 -4.20 7.36
N TRP A 90 6.25 -3.63 6.41
CA TRP A 90 7.42 -4.27 5.81
C TRP A 90 8.47 -4.62 6.87
N ARG A 91 8.85 -3.65 7.72
CA ARG A 91 9.86 -3.86 8.77
C ARG A 91 9.44 -4.94 9.76
N ALA A 92 8.18 -4.92 10.19
CA ALA A 92 7.62 -5.91 11.10
C ALA A 92 7.57 -7.30 10.44
N TYR A 93 7.10 -7.39 9.20
CA TYR A 93 6.98 -8.66 8.48
C TYR A 93 8.33 -9.37 8.31
N VAL A 94 9.36 -8.61 7.91
CA VAL A 94 10.71 -9.17 7.69
C VAL A 94 11.33 -9.61 9.02
N LYS A 95 11.21 -8.82 10.08
CA LYS A 95 11.80 -9.12 11.40
C LYS A 95 11.07 -10.24 12.13
N ALA A 96 9.75 -10.12 12.29
CA ALA A 96 8.90 -11.05 13.01
C ALA A 96 7.47 -11.02 12.43
N PRO A 97 7.09 -11.95 11.55
CA PRO A 97 5.81 -11.92 10.83
C PRO A 97 4.57 -11.78 11.71
N GLN A 98 4.63 -12.21 12.97
CA GLN A 98 3.52 -12.11 13.92
C GLN A 98 3.25 -10.68 14.39
N THR A 99 4.23 -9.77 14.34
CA THR A 99 4.07 -8.37 14.81
C THR A 99 3.59 -7.40 13.73
N ARG A 100 3.27 -7.92 12.53
CA ARG A 100 2.86 -7.11 11.37
C ARG A 100 1.48 -6.44 11.52
N GLY A 101 0.69 -6.81 12.54
CA GLY A 101 -0.70 -6.40 12.68
C GLY A 101 -0.92 -4.89 12.69
N VAL A 102 -0.10 -4.14 13.44
CA VAL A 102 -0.23 -2.67 13.52
C VAL A 102 0.06 -2.01 12.18
N GLY A 103 1.14 -2.40 11.50
CA GLY A 103 1.47 -1.89 10.17
C GLY A 103 0.39 -2.23 9.15
N PHE A 104 -0.19 -3.44 9.24
CA PHE A 104 -1.29 -3.85 8.36
C PHE A 104 -2.53 -2.99 8.59
N ALA A 105 -2.94 -2.77 9.84
CA ALA A 105 -4.08 -1.93 10.19
C ALA A 105 -3.91 -0.49 9.66
N LEU A 106 -2.72 0.10 9.84
CA LEU A 106 -2.38 1.43 9.36
C LEU A 106 -2.32 1.55 7.83
N SER A 107 -2.36 0.44 7.09
CA SER A 107 -2.48 0.46 5.63
C SER A 107 -3.87 0.04 5.15
N PHE A 108 -4.55 -0.86 5.86
CA PHE A 108 -5.87 -1.36 5.46
C PHE A 108 -6.99 -0.35 5.77
N PHE A 109 -7.02 0.21 6.98
CA PHE A 109 -8.08 1.13 7.38
C PHE A 109 -8.12 2.42 6.56
N PRO A 110 -6.99 3.07 6.21
CA PRO A 110 -7.02 4.21 5.28
C PRO A 110 -7.67 3.88 3.94
N VAL A 111 -7.38 2.70 3.38
CA VAL A 111 -7.99 2.24 2.13
C VAL A 111 -9.51 2.08 2.31
N MET A 112 -9.97 1.47 3.40
CA MET A 112 -11.40 1.35 3.69
C MET A 112 -12.09 2.70 3.86
N VAL A 113 -11.46 3.65 4.55
CA VAL A 113 -11.98 5.01 4.70
C VAL A 113 -12.11 5.69 3.34
N LEU A 114 -11.12 5.56 2.45
CA LEU A 114 -11.18 6.13 1.11
C LEU A 114 -12.24 5.44 0.24
N VAL A 115 -12.36 4.12 0.31
CA VAL A 115 -13.40 3.36 -0.42
C VAL A 115 -14.79 3.80 0.02
N LEU A 116 -15.06 3.86 1.32
CA LEU A 116 -16.36 4.31 1.84
C LEU A 116 -16.59 5.79 1.55
N GLY A 117 -15.56 6.62 1.68
CA GLY A 117 -15.58 8.03 1.34
C GLY A 117 -15.84 8.29 -0.15
N ALA A 118 -15.53 7.35 -1.03
CA ALA A 118 -15.88 7.38 -2.44
C ALA A 118 -17.28 6.80 -2.71
N LEU A 119 -17.58 5.65 -2.12
CA LEU A 119 -18.79 4.87 -2.40
C LEU A 119 -20.06 5.55 -1.88
N VAL A 120 -20.04 6.06 -0.65
CA VAL A 120 -21.24 6.65 -0.02
C VAL A 120 -21.72 7.90 -0.78
N PRO A 121 -20.86 8.90 -1.07
CA PRO A 121 -21.30 10.05 -1.87
C PRO A 121 -21.76 9.68 -3.28
N ALA A 122 -21.12 8.68 -3.91
CA ALA A 122 -21.51 8.20 -5.23
C ALA A 122 -22.91 7.58 -5.22
N LEU A 123 -23.24 6.77 -4.21
CA LEU A 123 -24.57 6.17 -4.03
C LEU A 123 -25.65 7.24 -3.73
N LEU A 124 -25.27 8.30 -3.01
CA LEU A 124 -26.16 9.41 -2.68
C LEU A 124 -26.33 10.42 -3.83
N GLY A 125 -25.69 10.20 -4.98
CA GLY A 125 -25.74 11.11 -6.13
C GLY A 125 -25.14 12.49 -5.86
N LYS A 126 -24.22 12.60 -4.88
CA LYS A 126 -23.57 13.87 -4.55
C LYS A 126 -22.72 14.33 -5.74
N GLY A 127 -22.84 15.61 -6.10
CA GLY A 127 -21.98 16.22 -7.12
C GLY A 127 -20.50 16.16 -6.72
N ALA A 128 -19.63 15.99 -7.70
CA ALA A 128 -18.19 16.15 -7.49
C ALA A 128 -17.86 17.60 -7.11
N VAL A 129 -16.90 17.77 -6.21
CA VAL A 129 -16.41 19.07 -5.69
C VAL A 129 -15.28 19.59 -6.57
#